data_AF-A0A3B6V9K6-F1
#
_entry.id   AF-A0A3B6V9K6-F1
#
_cell.length_a   1.000
_cell.length_b   1.000
_cell.length_c   1.000
_cell.angle_alpha   90.00
_cell.angle_beta   90.00
_cell.angle_gamma   90.00
#
_symmetry.space_group_name_H-M   'P 1'
#
loop_
_entity.id
_entity.type
_entity.pdbx_description
1 polymer ?
#
loop_
_entity_poly.entity_id
_entity_poly.type
_entity_poly.pdbx_seq_one_letter_code
_entity_poly.pdbx_strand_id
1 'polypeptide(L)'
;MNTFLKTISLILMMIFFVFSLSCSNDVTKTGNGIDAKYAGKYSAEVNRKHKNGNIENGRATFTINNDGSVKGSVTYYGGSNPEDVELSKEYIVKISDNSYSAEINFIGLKKYKFTFNNNIFHLNIINEDNSITSGRLIKSN
;
A
#
# COMPACT_ATOMS: atom_id res chain seq x y z
N MET A 1 4.83 -53.22 -16.87
CA MET A 1 4.23 -51.88 -16.71
C MET A 1 5.18 -50.88 -17.34
N ASN A 2 4.86 -50.51 -18.58
CA ASN A 2 5.79 -49.95 -19.56
C ASN A 2 6.37 -48.61 -19.09
N THR A 3 7.66 -48.40 -19.36
CA THR A 3 8.44 -47.19 -19.06
C THR A 3 7.69 -45.89 -19.37
N PHE A 4 6.83 -45.92 -20.39
CA PHE A 4 5.94 -44.84 -20.80
C PHE A 4 4.98 -44.35 -19.69
N LEU A 5 4.36 -45.26 -18.93
CA LEU A 5 3.46 -44.91 -17.81
C LEU A 5 4.23 -44.28 -16.64
N LYS A 6 5.47 -44.71 -16.40
CA LYS A 6 6.34 -44.13 -15.35
C LYS A 6 6.75 -42.70 -15.71
N THR A 7 7.07 -42.45 -16.98
CA THR A 7 7.44 -41.11 -17.45
C THR A 7 6.27 -40.13 -17.38
N ILE A 8 5.06 -40.55 -17.77
CA ILE A 8 3.85 -39.71 -17.66
C ILE A 8 3.55 -39.38 -16.20
N SER A 9 3.63 -40.36 -15.29
CA SER A 9 3.43 -40.14 -13.86
C SER A 9 4.44 -39.16 -13.27
N LEU A 10 5.70 -39.19 -13.72
CA LEU A 10 6.74 -38.27 -13.24
C LEU A 10 6.49 -36.83 -13.71
N ILE A 11 6.07 -36.66 -14.97
CA ILE A 11 5.76 -35.34 -15.55
C ILE A 11 4.55 -34.71 -14.84
N LEU A 12 3.48 -35.47 -14.57
CA LEU A 12 2.31 -34.98 -13.84
C LEU A 12 2.67 -34.54 -12.41
N MET A 13 3.56 -35.27 -11.74
CA MET A 13 4.00 -34.94 -10.39
C MET A 13 4.83 -33.65 -10.36
N MET A 14 5.71 -33.42 -11.36
CA MET A 14 6.45 -32.16 -11.48
C MET A 14 5.55 -30.96 -11.77
N ILE A 15 4.52 -31.12 -12.60
CA ILE A 15 3.54 -30.07 -12.88
C ILE A 15 2.80 -29.68 -11.58
N PHE A 16 2.39 -30.65 -10.76
CA PHE A 16 1.77 -30.39 -9.45
C PHE A 16 2.68 -29.62 -8.48
N PHE A 17 3.99 -29.88 -8.47
CA PHE A 17 4.96 -29.15 -7.65
C PHE A 17 5.18 -27.70 -8.12
N VAL A 18 5.12 -27.45 -9.42
CA VAL A 18 5.25 -26.08 -9.97
C VAL A 18 3.97 -25.25 -9.70
N PHE A 19 2.80 -25.88 -9.76
CA PHE A 19 1.54 -25.23 -9.42
C PHE A 19 1.37 -24.96 -7.91
N SER A 20 1.89 -25.81 -7.03
CA SER A 20 1.83 -25.57 -5.58
C SER A 20 2.77 -24.47 -5.09
N LEU A 21 3.88 -24.22 -5.80
CA LEU A 21 4.82 -23.13 -5.48
C LEU A 21 4.37 -21.76 -6.03
N SER A 22 3.56 -21.73 -7.09
CA SER A 22 3.11 -20.49 -7.75
C SER A 22 1.85 -19.87 -7.13
N CYS A 23 1.29 -20.48 -6.09
CA CYS A 23 0.16 -19.95 -5.30
C CYS A 23 0.63 -19.39 -3.93
N SER A 24 1.77 -18.74 -3.89
CA SER A 24 2.24 -17.97 -2.72
C SER A 24 1.83 -16.49 -2.78
N ASN A 25 0.75 -16.17 -3.49
CA ASN A 25 -0.02 -14.97 -3.19
C ASN A 25 -0.78 -15.27 -1.90
N ASP A 26 -0.23 -14.83 -0.76
CA ASP A 26 -0.88 -14.85 0.56
C ASP A 26 -2.21 -14.08 0.48
N VAL A 27 -3.29 -14.75 0.06
CA VAL A 27 -4.67 -14.23 0.15
C VAL A 27 -5.12 -14.14 1.62
N THR A 28 -4.29 -14.61 2.56
CA THR A 28 -4.58 -14.72 4.00
C THR A 28 -3.82 -13.71 4.87
N LYS A 29 -2.95 -12.86 4.29
CA LYS A 29 -2.27 -11.81 5.08
C LYS A 29 -3.24 -10.68 5.39
N THR A 30 -3.99 -10.84 6.47
CA THR A 30 -4.74 -9.74 7.07
C THR A 30 -3.78 -8.85 7.85
N GLY A 31 -3.83 -7.55 7.56
CA GLY A 31 -3.14 -6.52 8.30
C GLY A 31 -3.62 -6.39 9.74
N ASN A 32 -2.80 -5.78 10.59
CA ASN A 32 -3.14 -5.46 11.98
C ASN A 32 -3.27 -3.95 12.23
N GLY A 33 -3.25 -3.15 11.16
CA GLY A 33 -3.26 -1.70 11.26
C GLY A 33 -1.90 -1.11 11.62
N ILE A 34 -1.91 0.21 11.79
CA ILE A 34 -0.77 0.99 12.27
C ILE A 34 -0.75 0.97 13.81
N ASP A 35 0.44 0.84 14.41
CA ASP A 35 0.58 0.83 15.87
C ASP A 35 -0.01 2.13 16.47
N ALA A 36 -0.80 2.00 17.55
CA ALA A 36 -1.49 3.13 18.20
C ALA A 36 -0.56 4.28 18.66
N LYS A 37 0.73 4.02 18.88
CA LYS A 37 1.73 5.07 19.20
C LYS A 37 1.86 6.13 18.10
N TYR A 38 1.48 5.79 16.86
CA TYR A 38 1.48 6.71 15.72
C TYR A 38 0.12 7.40 15.51
N ALA A 39 -0.88 7.14 16.35
CA ALA A 39 -2.19 7.77 16.25
C ALA A 39 -2.07 9.30 16.30
N GLY A 40 -2.90 9.97 15.49
CA GLY A 40 -2.95 11.42 15.38
C GLY A 40 -3.18 11.91 13.96
N LYS A 41 -3.30 13.23 13.84
CA LYS A 41 -3.52 13.92 12.56
C LYS A 41 -2.20 14.45 12.03
N TYR A 42 -1.96 14.28 10.74
CA TYR A 42 -0.75 14.68 10.03
C TYR A 42 -1.15 15.48 8.80
N SER A 43 -0.44 16.57 8.51
CA SER A 43 -0.66 17.31 7.27
C SER A 43 0.62 17.97 6.78
N ALA A 44 0.75 18.12 5.47
CA ALA A 44 1.78 18.93 4.82
C ALA A 44 1.45 19.08 3.33
N GLU A 45 2.28 19.86 2.64
CA GLU A 45 2.36 19.83 1.19
C GLU A 45 2.88 18.46 0.71
N VAL A 46 2.38 18.05 -0.44
CA VAL A 46 2.77 16.82 -1.14
C VAL A 46 2.90 17.10 -2.62
N ASN A 47 3.70 16.28 -3.29
CA ASN A 47 3.88 16.37 -4.73
C ASN A 47 3.53 15.04 -5.38
N ARG A 48 2.77 15.08 -6.49
CA ARG A 48 2.60 13.96 -7.40
C ARG A 48 3.56 14.13 -8.57
N LYS A 49 4.45 13.16 -8.75
CA LYS A 49 5.34 13.08 -9.92
C LYS A 49 4.74 12.11 -10.93
N HIS A 50 4.43 12.63 -12.11
CA HIS A 50 3.95 11.87 -13.27
C HIS A 50 5.11 11.20 -14.00
N LYS A 51 4.81 10.15 -14.78
CA LYS A 51 5.80 9.45 -15.61
C LYS A 51 6.50 10.34 -16.64
N ASN A 52 5.76 11.31 -17.19
CA ASN A 52 6.29 12.29 -18.13
C ASN A 52 7.19 13.36 -17.48
N GLY A 53 7.40 13.28 -16.15
CA GLY A 53 8.23 14.22 -15.39
C GLY A 53 7.48 15.41 -14.81
N ASN A 54 6.21 15.61 -15.17
CA ASN A 54 5.39 16.69 -14.61
C ASN A 54 5.20 16.51 -13.10
N ILE A 55 5.19 17.62 -12.37
CA ILE A 55 5.00 17.64 -10.93
C ILE A 55 3.75 18.46 -10.63
N GLU A 56 2.81 17.84 -9.91
CA GLU A 56 1.63 18.49 -9.36
C GLU A 56 1.78 18.67 -7.86
N ASN A 57 1.69 19.90 -7.40
CA ASN A 57 1.75 20.22 -5.98
C ASN A 57 0.33 20.16 -5.37
N GLY A 58 0.27 19.77 -4.11
CA GLY A 58 -0.98 19.70 -3.37
C GLY A 58 -0.75 19.67 -1.87
N ARG A 59 -1.82 19.38 -1.15
CA ARG A 59 -1.81 19.21 0.30
C ARG A 59 -2.42 17.88 0.67
N ALA A 60 -1.80 17.18 1.61
CA ALA A 60 -2.34 15.97 2.18
C ALA A 60 -2.71 16.17 3.65
N THR A 61 -3.81 15.57 4.07
CA THR A 61 -4.19 15.46 5.48
C THR A 61 -4.57 14.02 5.77
N PHE A 62 -3.94 13.41 6.76
CA PHE A 62 -4.19 12.02 7.17
C PHE A 62 -4.38 11.94 8.67
N THR A 63 -5.28 11.08 9.10
CA THR A 63 -5.53 10.71 10.49
C THR A 63 -5.24 9.23 10.62
N ILE A 64 -4.33 8.91 11.54
CA ILE A 64 -4.08 7.55 11.99
C ILE A 64 -4.94 7.34 13.24
N ASN A 65 -5.89 6.42 13.17
CA ASN A 65 -6.81 6.14 14.26
C ASN A 65 -6.17 5.20 15.29
N ASN A 66 -6.69 5.20 16.52
CA ASN A 66 -6.19 4.34 17.60
C ASN A 66 -6.40 2.84 17.34
N ASP A 67 -7.35 2.48 16.48
CA ASP A 67 -7.59 1.09 16.05
C ASP A 67 -6.65 0.64 14.92
N GLY A 68 -5.76 1.52 14.47
CA GLY A 68 -4.79 1.28 13.40
C GLY A 68 -5.31 1.50 11.98
N SER A 69 -6.57 1.93 11.81
CA SER A 69 -7.11 2.37 10.52
C SER A 69 -6.57 3.75 10.12
N VAL A 70 -6.68 4.06 8.82
CA VAL A 70 -6.21 5.33 8.26
C VAL A 70 -7.33 6.00 7.47
N LYS A 71 -7.51 7.28 7.72
CA LYS A 71 -8.39 8.15 6.92
C LYS A 71 -7.62 9.37 6.46
N GLY A 72 -7.75 9.78 5.21
CA GLY A 72 -7.08 10.98 4.72
C GLY A 72 -7.61 11.46 3.39
N SER A 73 -7.03 12.54 2.92
CA SER A 73 -7.29 13.08 1.60
C SER A 73 -6.04 13.76 1.04
N VAL A 74 -5.93 13.75 -0.28
CA VAL A 74 -4.93 14.52 -1.03
C VAL A 74 -5.67 15.47 -1.98
N THR A 75 -5.37 16.76 -1.90
CA THR A 75 -5.96 17.78 -2.77
C THR A 75 -4.87 18.49 -3.55
N TYR A 76 -4.92 18.42 -4.88
CA TYR A 76 -3.97 19.08 -5.77
C TYR A 76 -4.44 20.48 -6.11
N TYR A 77 -3.51 21.44 -6.19
CA TYR A 77 -3.84 22.86 -6.40
C TYR A 77 -4.39 23.17 -7.80
N GLY A 78 -4.30 22.23 -8.74
CA GLY A 78 -4.85 22.35 -10.11
C GLY A 78 -6.38 22.27 -10.20
N GLY A 79 -7.11 22.21 -9.08
CA GLY A 79 -8.57 22.22 -9.05
C GLY A 79 -9.24 20.84 -9.20
N SER A 80 -8.46 19.76 -9.08
CA SER A 80 -9.00 18.39 -9.06
C SER A 80 -9.80 18.13 -7.78
N ASN A 81 -10.81 17.26 -7.86
CA ASN A 81 -11.48 16.77 -6.66
C ASN A 81 -10.46 16.12 -5.70
N PRO A 82 -10.63 16.27 -4.38
CA PRO A 82 -9.81 15.57 -3.41
C PRO A 82 -9.85 14.06 -3.66
N GLU A 83 -8.70 13.43 -3.51
CA GLU A 83 -8.58 11.98 -3.49
C GLU A 83 -8.63 11.51 -2.05
N ASP A 84 -9.79 10.98 -1.65
CA ASP A 84 -9.99 10.44 -0.32
C ASP A 84 -9.35 9.05 -0.19
N VAL A 85 -8.86 8.77 1.01
CA VAL A 85 -8.26 7.50 1.40
C VAL A 85 -8.94 7.02 2.68
N GLU A 86 -9.52 5.84 2.63
CA GLU A 86 -10.10 5.18 3.80
C GLU A 86 -9.61 3.72 3.79
N LEU A 87 -8.84 3.36 4.81
CA LEU A 87 -8.14 2.09 4.93
C LEU A 87 -8.47 1.47 6.29
N SER A 88 -9.25 0.40 6.28
CA SER A 88 -9.44 -0.44 7.46
C SER A 88 -8.12 -1.11 7.86
N LYS A 89 -7.95 -1.38 9.16
CA LYS A 89 -6.71 -1.94 9.72
C LYS A 89 -6.32 -3.28 9.08
N GLU A 90 -7.31 -4.06 8.64
CA GLU A 90 -7.15 -5.38 8.01
C GLU A 90 -6.43 -5.31 6.65
N TYR A 91 -6.40 -4.13 6.02
CA TYR A 91 -5.68 -3.90 4.75
C TYR A 91 -4.27 -3.35 4.94
N ILE A 92 -3.87 -3.06 6.18
CA ILE A 92 -2.58 -2.43 6.48
C ILE A 92 -1.63 -3.43 7.13
N VAL A 93 -0.62 -3.82 6.38
CA VAL A 93 0.39 -4.80 6.79
C VAL A 93 1.62 -4.08 7.32
N LYS A 94 2.09 -4.52 8.49
CA LYS A 94 3.34 -4.04 9.09
C LYS A 94 4.54 -4.65 8.36
N ILE A 95 5.46 -3.79 7.91
CA ILE A 95 6.73 -4.19 7.27
C ILE A 95 7.86 -4.17 8.31
N SER A 96 7.86 -3.15 9.17
CA SER A 96 8.83 -2.96 10.27
C SER A 96 8.19 -2.16 11.41
N ASP A 97 8.93 -1.89 12.48
CA ASP A 97 8.44 -1.16 13.68
C ASP A 97 7.86 0.24 13.41
N ASN A 98 8.23 0.83 12.28
CA ASN A 98 7.79 2.16 11.88
C ASN A 98 7.33 2.23 10.42
N SER A 99 7.20 1.10 9.72
CA SER A 99 6.81 1.08 8.31
C SER A 99 5.66 0.11 8.06
N TYR A 100 4.70 0.56 7.27
CA TYR A 100 3.48 -0.16 6.93
C TYR A 100 3.18 -0.01 5.44
N SER A 101 2.43 -0.94 4.89
CA SER A 101 1.91 -0.87 3.52
C SER A 101 0.46 -1.27 3.45
N ALA A 102 -0.25 -0.73 2.46
CA ALA A 102 -1.57 -1.17 2.07
C ALA A 102 -1.69 -1.20 0.55
N GLU A 103 -2.57 -2.04 0.03
CA GLU A 103 -2.89 -2.11 -1.40
C GLU A 103 -4.41 -2.17 -1.55
N ILE A 104 -4.98 -1.24 -2.30
CA ILE A 104 -6.42 -1.20 -2.60
C ILE A 104 -6.58 -1.31 -4.12
N ASN A 105 -7.53 -2.14 -4.56
CA ASN A 105 -7.83 -2.34 -5.97
C ASN A 105 -9.33 -2.13 -6.31
N PHE A 106 -10.03 -1.26 -5.55
CA PHE A 106 -11.46 -1.01 -5.75
C PHE A 106 -11.75 0.04 -6.84
N ILE A 107 -10.94 1.10 -6.93
CA ILE A 107 -11.08 2.19 -7.90
C ILE A 107 -9.69 2.48 -8.49
N GLY A 108 -9.15 1.47 -9.17
CA GLY A 108 -7.76 1.46 -9.63
C GLY A 108 -6.78 1.01 -8.53
N LEU A 109 -5.68 0.41 -8.98
CA LEU A 109 -4.67 -0.11 -8.08
C LEU A 109 -3.88 1.04 -7.44
N LYS A 110 -4.00 1.20 -6.12
CA LYS A 110 -3.17 2.12 -5.34
C LYS A 110 -2.38 1.36 -4.29
N LYS A 111 -1.07 1.60 -4.27
CA LYS A 111 -0.16 1.05 -3.24
C LYS A 111 0.30 2.16 -2.33
N TYR A 112 0.11 1.96 -1.04
CA TYR A 112 0.47 2.91 0.00
C TYR A 112 1.66 2.39 0.77
N LYS A 113 2.59 3.28 1.08
CA LYS A 113 3.64 3.06 2.06
C LYS A 113 3.61 4.19 3.07
N PHE A 114 3.54 3.80 4.33
CA PHE A 114 3.52 4.69 5.48
C PHE A 114 4.78 4.46 6.30
N THR A 115 5.57 5.50 6.54
CA THR A 115 6.76 5.40 7.39
C THR A 115 6.77 6.52 8.42
N PHE A 116 6.97 6.16 9.69
CA PHE A 116 6.93 7.09 10.80
C PHE A 116 8.34 7.34 11.36
N ASN A 117 8.63 8.60 11.66
CA ASN A 117 9.85 9.01 12.37
C ASN A 117 9.50 10.16 13.31
N ASN A 118 9.37 9.86 14.60
CA ASN A 118 8.89 10.80 15.62
C ASN A 118 7.55 11.43 15.21
N ASN A 119 7.51 12.75 15.05
CA ASN A 119 6.31 13.51 14.66
C ASN A 119 6.14 13.61 13.14
N ILE A 120 6.91 12.87 12.35
CA ILE A 120 6.89 12.91 10.88
C ILE A 120 6.28 11.63 10.35
N PHE A 121 5.28 11.79 9.48
CA PHE A 121 4.66 10.74 8.68
C PHE A 121 5.10 10.91 7.22
N HIS A 122 5.95 10.01 6.75
CA HIS A 122 6.33 9.92 5.34
C HIS A 122 5.27 9.13 4.58
N LEU A 123 4.62 9.82 3.65
CA LEU A 123 3.61 9.26 2.75
C LEU A 123 4.26 8.96 1.40
N ASN A 124 3.98 7.77 0.86
CA ASN A 124 4.26 7.42 -0.53
C ASN A 124 3.06 6.63 -1.08
N ILE A 125 2.47 7.10 -2.16
CA ILE A 125 1.36 6.46 -2.87
C ILE A 125 1.78 6.25 -4.32
N ILE A 126 1.76 5.01 -4.76
CA ILE A 126 1.93 4.65 -6.16
C ILE A 126 0.52 4.47 -6.74
N ASN A 127 0.16 5.34 -7.68
CA ASN A 127 -1.12 5.30 -8.37
C ASN A 127 -1.07 4.31 -9.55
N GLU A 128 -2.22 3.95 -10.10
CA GLU A 128 -2.35 2.98 -11.20
C GLU A 128 -1.57 3.38 -12.46
N ASP A 129 -1.57 4.67 -12.79
CA ASP A 129 -0.79 5.26 -13.88
C ASP A 129 0.73 5.26 -13.62
N ASN A 130 1.15 4.81 -12.43
CA ASN A 130 2.49 4.84 -11.86
C ASN A 130 3.01 6.26 -11.56
N SER A 131 2.14 7.25 -11.49
CA SER A 131 2.48 8.51 -10.83
C SER A 131 2.69 8.25 -9.33
N ILE A 132 3.61 8.99 -8.72
CA ILE A 132 3.98 8.81 -7.31
C ILE A 132 3.62 10.08 -6.55
N THR A 133 2.70 9.96 -5.60
CA THR A 133 2.40 11.02 -4.64
C THR A 133 3.24 10.80 -3.39
N SER A 134 3.98 11.82 -2.96
CA SER A 134 4.81 11.70 -1.75
C SER A 134 4.90 13.00 -0.97
N GLY A 135 5.13 12.88 0.33
CA GLY A 135 5.44 14.02 1.18
C GLY A 135 5.78 13.64 2.61
N ARG A 136 6.18 14.65 3.38
CA ARG A 136 6.61 14.54 4.78
C ARG A 136 5.60 15.29 5.64
N LEU A 137 4.57 14.58 6.08
CA LEU A 137 3.48 15.15 6.84
C LEU A 137 3.89 15.31 8.30
N ILE A 138 3.54 16.46 8.88
CA ILE A 138 3.90 16.80 10.26
C ILE A 138 2.68 16.54 11.14
N LYS A 139 2.88 15.87 12.28
CA LYS A 139 1.84 15.66 13.28
C LYS A 139 1.35 17.01 13.77
N SER A 140 0.03 17.21 13.76
CA SER A 140 -0.60 18.35 14.41
C SER A 140 -0.47 18.14 15.93
N ASN A 141 -0.04 19.19 16.62
CA ASN A 141 -0.01 19.21 18.09
C ASN A 141 -1.43 19.14 18.66
#